data_AF-A0A1Z4LXJ4-F1
#
_entry.id   AF-A0A1Z4LXJ4-F1
#
_cell.length_a   1.000
_cell.length_b   1.000
_cell.length_c   1.000
_cell.angle_alpha   90.00
_cell.angle_beta   90.00
_cell.angle_gamma   90.00
#
_symmetry.space_group_name_H-M   'P 1'
#
loop_
_entity.id
_entity.type
_entity.pdbx_description
1 polymer ?
#
loop_
_entity_poly.entity_id
_entity_poly.type
_entity_poly.pdbx_seq_one_letter_code
_entity_poly.pdbx_strand_id
1 'polypeptide(L)'
;MCRVKNSNSKRHKYERKIVWKYRFGSQPSEMHRIYDDLGIGKYSSNNSNLDELILNRSDIEKLEKEIIELEDNPSNFLDMLEAIRDFMFRHPEQNEFILEGEL
;
A
#
# COMPACT_ATOMS: atom_id res chain seq x y z
N MET A 1 9.46 32.30 -42.44
CA MET A 1 8.84 31.01 -42.07
C MET A 1 9.91 30.08 -41.52
N CYS A 2 9.90 29.73 -40.24
CA CYS A 2 10.79 28.70 -39.67
C CYS A 2 9.98 27.75 -38.79
N ARG A 3 10.23 26.44 -38.94
CA ARG A 3 9.46 25.35 -38.31
C ARG A 3 9.60 25.35 -36.79
N VAL A 4 8.47 25.37 -36.08
CA VAL A 4 8.41 24.88 -34.70
C VAL A 4 8.67 23.37 -34.74
N LYS A 5 9.74 22.89 -34.09
CA LYS A 5 9.94 21.45 -33.87
C LYS A 5 8.98 21.02 -32.77
N ASN A 6 7.98 20.20 -33.13
CA ASN A 6 7.15 19.51 -32.15
C ASN A 6 8.01 18.50 -31.38
N SER A 7 8.56 18.94 -30.25
CA SER A 7 9.16 18.03 -29.27
C SER A 7 8.03 17.21 -28.64
N ASN A 8 7.79 16.02 -29.20
CA ASN A 8 7.05 14.94 -28.54
C ASN A 8 7.82 14.48 -27.29
N SER A 9 7.85 15.33 -26.27
CA SER A 9 8.34 14.95 -24.96
C SER A 9 7.30 14.04 -24.34
N LYS A 10 7.66 12.77 -24.21
CA LYS A 10 6.80 11.69 -23.73
C LYS A 10 6.11 12.15 -22.45
N ARG A 11 4.77 12.07 -22.41
CA ARG A 11 4.03 12.12 -21.15
C ARG A 11 4.53 10.95 -20.31
N HIS A 12 5.46 11.20 -19.39
CA HIS A 12 5.75 10.28 -18.31
C HIS A 12 4.42 10.12 -17.56
N LYS A 13 3.79 8.97 -17.77
CA LYS A 13 2.63 8.54 -17.01
C LYS A 13 3.18 8.21 -15.63
N TYR A 14 3.33 9.24 -14.80
CA TYR A 14 3.56 9.08 -13.38
C TYR A 14 2.32 8.37 -12.84
N GLU A 15 2.39 7.04 -12.77
CA GLU A 15 1.46 6.25 -11.98
C GLU A 15 1.65 6.74 -10.54
N ARG A 16 0.65 7.48 -10.05
CA ARG A 16 0.73 8.19 -8.79
C ARG A 16 0.57 7.19 -7.65
N LYS A 17 1.64 6.46 -7.36
CA LYS A 17 1.74 5.60 -6.18
C LYS A 17 1.32 6.42 -4.96
N ILE A 18 0.24 6.01 -4.30
CA ILE A 18 -0.21 6.66 -3.08
C ILE A 18 0.50 6.00 -1.90
N VAL A 19 1.22 6.82 -1.14
CA VAL A 19 1.96 6.40 0.04
C VAL A 19 1.14 6.69 1.29
N TRP A 20 1.01 5.69 2.14
CA TRP A 20 0.49 5.77 3.49
C TRP A 20 1.64 5.47 4.47
N LYS A 21 1.90 6.39 5.40
CA LYS A 21 2.93 6.25 6.45
C LYS A 21 2.20 6.15 7.78
N TYR A 22 2.48 5.14 8.62
CA TYR A 22 1.72 4.77 9.83
C TYR A 22 1.22 5.94 10.71
N ARG A 23 1.85 6.31 11.83
CA ARG A 23 2.99 5.73 12.55
C ARG A 23 2.51 5.26 13.93
N PHE A 24 2.42 3.96 14.17
CA PHE A 24 2.32 3.38 15.52
C PHE A 24 3.32 2.23 15.68
N GLY A 25 3.75 1.96 16.91
CA GLY A 25 4.94 1.15 17.18
C GLY A 25 4.82 -0.30 16.74
N SER A 26 5.91 -0.86 16.17
CA SER A 26 6.05 -2.23 15.63
C SER A 26 5.66 -2.44 14.15
N GLN A 27 5.65 -1.36 13.35
CA GLN A 27 5.39 -1.37 11.89
C GLN A 27 6.04 -2.54 11.10
N PRO A 28 7.34 -2.86 11.25
CA PRO A 28 7.97 -3.92 10.45
C PRO A 28 7.32 -5.29 10.67
N SER A 29 7.07 -5.68 11.92
CA SER A 29 6.45 -6.97 12.25
C SER A 29 5.00 -7.09 11.75
N GLU A 30 4.25 -5.99 11.73
CA GLU A 30 2.87 -6.01 11.25
C GLU A 30 2.80 -6.02 9.71
N MET A 31 3.70 -5.32 9.03
CA MET A 31 3.87 -5.43 7.56
C MET A 31 4.33 -6.81 7.13
N HIS A 32 5.29 -7.40 7.84
CA HIS A 32 5.69 -8.79 7.66
C HIS A 32 4.49 -9.72 7.84
N ARG A 33 3.68 -9.54 8.89
CA ARG A 33 2.48 -10.36 9.11
C ARG A 33 1.48 -10.25 7.95
N ILE A 34 1.21 -9.04 7.42
CA ILE A 34 0.33 -8.88 6.25
C ILE A 34 0.90 -9.62 5.01
N TYR A 35 2.22 -9.55 4.80
CA TYR A 35 2.86 -10.17 3.64
C TYR A 35 3.05 -11.70 3.77
N ASP A 36 3.73 -12.14 4.82
CA ASP A 36 4.17 -13.53 5.04
C ASP A 36 3.04 -14.43 5.55
N ASP A 37 2.19 -13.96 6.49
CA ASP A 37 1.09 -14.78 7.04
C ASP A 37 -0.17 -14.70 6.16
N LEU A 38 -0.56 -13.51 5.70
CA LEU A 38 -1.81 -13.30 4.96
C LEU A 38 -1.65 -13.38 3.43
N GLY A 39 -0.44 -13.32 2.89
CA GLY A 39 -0.19 -13.30 1.44
C GLY A 39 -0.76 -12.06 0.74
N ILE A 40 -0.83 -10.93 1.44
CA ILE A 40 -1.43 -9.67 0.99
C ILE A 40 -0.32 -8.70 0.57
N GLY A 41 -0.41 -8.19 -0.67
CA GLY A 41 0.57 -7.26 -1.22
C GLY A 41 1.95 -7.88 -1.52
N LYS A 42 2.96 -7.02 -1.59
CA LYS A 42 4.35 -7.37 -1.90
C LYS A 42 5.30 -6.55 -1.04
N TYR A 43 6.12 -7.22 -0.25
CA TYR A 43 7.17 -6.59 0.54
C TYR A 43 8.37 -6.12 -0.30
N SER A 44 8.99 -5.02 0.09
CA SER A 44 10.19 -4.43 -0.51
C SER A 44 10.98 -3.65 0.54
N SER A 45 12.16 -4.14 0.93
CA SER A 45 13.09 -3.35 1.75
C SER A 45 13.98 -2.49 0.85
N ASN A 46 13.94 -1.18 1.03
CA ASN A 46 14.81 -0.25 0.30
C ASN A 46 16.11 0.01 1.07
N ASN A 47 17.20 0.28 0.35
CA ASN A 47 18.56 0.56 0.90
C ASN A 47 18.63 1.77 1.87
N SER A 48 17.52 2.42 2.16
CA SER A 48 17.33 3.58 3.03
C SER A 48 16.81 3.25 4.43
N ASN A 49 16.85 1.97 4.85
CA ASN A 49 16.26 1.48 6.10
C ASN A 49 14.74 1.78 6.20
N LEU A 50 14.03 1.64 5.08
CA LEU A 50 12.58 1.73 5.03
C LEU A 50 12.03 0.45 4.44
N ASP A 51 11.04 -0.10 5.13
CA ASP A 51 10.31 -1.29 4.72
C ASP A 51 9.00 -0.85 4.08
N GLU A 52 8.76 -1.28 2.84
CA GLU A 52 7.60 -0.92 2.03
C GLU A 52 6.74 -2.17 1.78
N LEU A 53 5.46 -2.09 2.15
CA LEU A 53 4.45 -3.07 1.74
C LEU A 53 3.60 -2.48 0.60
N ILE A 54 3.78 -3.01 -0.60
CA ILE A 54 3.09 -2.58 -1.81
C ILE A 54 1.79 -3.38 -1.94
N LEU A 55 0.64 -2.73 -1.71
CA LEU A 55 -0.69 -3.30 -1.80
C LEU A 55 -1.33 -2.97 -3.15
N ASN A 56 -1.93 -3.95 -3.83
CA ASN A 56 -2.71 -3.70 -5.05
C ASN A 56 -4.19 -3.62 -4.72
N ARG A 57 -4.98 -2.98 -5.58
CA ARG A 57 -6.44 -2.97 -5.42
C ARG A 57 -7.08 -4.38 -5.39
N SER A 58 -6.47 -5.36 -6.05
CA SER A 58 -6.86 -6.77 -5.98
C SER A 58 -6.64 -7.42 -4.61
N ASP A 59 -5.81 -6.83 -3.75
CA ASP A 59 -5.58 -7.32 -2.40
C ASP A 59 -6.68 -6.88 -1.41
N ILE A 60 -7.59 -5.97 -1.79
CA ILE A 60 -8.74 -5.55 -0.97
C ILE A 60 -9.62 -6.75 -0.61
N GLU A 61 -9.97 -7.61 -1.58
CA GLU A 61 -10.84 -8.78 -1.34
C GLU A 61 -10.25 -9.76 -0.31
N LYS A 62 -8.93 -9.93 -0.32
CA LYS A 62 -8.23 -10.72 0.72
C LYS A 62 -8.30 -10.01 2.07
N LEU A 63 -8.01 -8.72 2.08
CA LEU A 63 -7.93 -7.92 3.30
C LEU A 63 -9.30 -7.79 3.99
N GLU A 64 -10.39 -7.71 3.23
CA GLU A 64 -11.77 -7.80 3.75
C GLU A 64 -12.08 -9.18 4.34
N LYS A 65 -11.66 -10.28 3.69
CA LYS A 65 -11.81 -11.64 4.23
C LYS A 65 -11.07 -11.81 5.56
N GLU A 66 -9.82 -11.35 5.65
CA GLU A 66 -9.03 -11.44 6.88
C GLU A 66 -9.58 -10.55 8.02
N ILE A 67 -10.17 -9.39 7.70
CA ILE A 67 -10.91 -8.58 8.68
C ILE A 67 -12.08 -9.38 9.25
N ILE A 68 -12.92 -9.99 8.41
CA ILE A 68 -14.08 -10.80 8.86
C ILE A 68 -13.64 -11.99 9.72
N GLU A 69 -12.55 -12.67 9.37
CA GLU A 69 -12.02 -13.80 10.17
C GLU A 69 -11.40 -13.35 11.51
N LEU A 70 -11.07 -12.06 11.66
CA LEU A 70 -10.53 -11.46 12.87
C LEU A 70 -11.56 -10.67 13.70
N GLU A 71 -12.78 -10.41 13.20
CA GLU A 71 -13.85 -9.73 13.95
C GLU A 71 -14.19 -10.42 15.29
N ASP A 72 -14.10 -11.77 15.32
CA ASP A 72 -14.31 -12.57 16.53
C ASP A 72 -13.20 -12.41 17.60
N ASN A 73 -12.08 -11.76 17.28
CA ASN A 73 -10.96 -11.54 18.19
C ASN A 73 -10.29 -10.16 17.98
N PRO A 74 -10.94 -9.07 18.44
CA PRO A 74 -10.47 -7.70 18.20
C PRO A 74 -9.08 -7.46 18.80
N SER A 75 -8.20 -6.91 17.97
CA SER A 75 -6.80 -6.61 18.31
C SER A 75 -6.31 -5.40 17.51
N ASN A 76 -5.24 -4.74 17.95
CA ASN A 76 -4.66 -3.60 17.23
C ASN A 76 -4.33 -3.91 15.75
N PHE A 77 -4.08 -5.19 15.44
CA PHE A 77 -3.85 -5.67 14.07
C PHE A 77 -5.11 -5.59 13.20
N LEU A 78 -6.29 -5.87 13.78
CA LEU A 78 -7.59 -5.68 13.11
C LEU A 78 -7.81 -4.20 12.79
N ASP A 79 -7.63 -3.32 13.79
CA ASP A 79 -7.77 -1.85 13.61
C ASP A 79 -6.86 -1.32 12.48
N MET A 80 -5.63 -1.86 12.38
CA MET A 80 -4.70 -1.54 11.29
C MET A 80 -5.20 -2.03 9.93
N LEU A 81 -5.69 -3.28 9.83
CA LEU A 81 -6.27 -3.79 8.58
C LEU A 81 -7.48 -2.96 8.14
N GLU A 82 -8.39 -2.62 9.05
CA GLU A 82 -9.53 -1.74 8.75
C GLU A 82 -9.07 -0.36 8.27
N ALA A 83 -8.04 0.24 8.89
CA ALA A 83 -7.48 1.50 8.45
C ALA A 83 -6.88 1.42 7.03
N ILE A 84 -6.23 0.31 6.67
CA ILE A 84 -5.72 0.02 5.32
C ILE A 84 -6.89 -0.09 4.33
N ARG A 85 -7.90 -0.90 4.65
CA ARG A 85 -9.14 -1.07 3.85
C ARG A 85 -9.75 0.28 3.50
N ASP A 86 -10.03 1.08 4.53
CA ASP A 86 -10.70 2.37 4.43
C ASP A 86 -9.83 3.41 3.71
N PHE A 87 -8.50 3.30 3.78
CA PHE A 87 -7.59 4.10 2.99
C PHE A 87 -7.65 3.76 1.49
N MET A 88 -7.61 2.47 1.15
CA MET A 88 -7.69 2.01 -0.25
C MET A 88 -9.05 2.38 -0.89
N PHE A 89 -10.16 2.23 -0.16
CA PHE A 89 -11.49 2.64 -0.65
C PHE A 89 -11.64 4.15 -0.86
N ARG A 90 -10.99 5.00 -0.05
CA ARG A 90 -10.98 6.46 -0.26
C ARG A 90 -10.22 6.91 -1.50
N HIS A 91 -9.49 6.01 -2.16
CA HIS A 91 -8.65 6.29 -3.32
C HIS A 91 -8.99 5.37 -4.52
N PRO A 92 -10.24 5.35 -5.01
CA PRO A 92 -10.74 4.36 -5.98
C PRO A 92 -10.20 4.55 -7.40
N GLU A 93 -9.37 5.56 -7.67
CA GLU A 93 -8.65 5.74 -8.93
C GLU A 93 -7.25 5.10 -8.94
N GLN A 94 -6.75 4.64 -7.79
CA GLN A 94 -5.45 3.99 -7.69
C GLN A 94 -5.55 2.47 -7.74
N ASN A 95 -4.51 1.87 -8.31
CA ASN A 95 -4.33 0.42 -8.37
C ASN A 95 -3.22 -0.08 -7.44
N GLU A 96 -2.33 0.81 -6.99
CA GLU A 96 -1.16 0.48 -6.18
C GLU A 96 -1.02 1.49 -5.03
N PHE A 97 -0.80 0.97 -3.83
CA PHE A 97 -0.64 1.70 -2.58
C PHE A 97 0.65 1.22 -1.91
N ILE A 98 1.37 2.11 -1.23
CA ILE A 98 2.55 1.77 -0.46
C ILE A 98 2.26 2.08 1.01
N LEU A 99 2.30 1.07 1.86
CA LEU A 99 2.44 1.25 3.30
C LEU A 99 3.95 1.33 3.60
N GLU A 100 4.41 2.46 4.11
CA GLU A 100 5.79 2.64 4.58
C GLU A 100 5.85 2.47 6.10
N GLY A 101 6.77 1.61 6.56
CA GLY A 101 7.17 1.50 7.95
C GLY A 101 8.54 2.10 8.22
N GLU A 102 8.64 2.86 9.31
CA GLU A 102 9.92 3.27 9.89
C GLU A 102 10.35 2.25 10.97
N LEU A 103 11.64 1.85 10.90
CA LEU A 103 12.32 0.95 11.85
C LEU A 103 12.67 1.64 13.18
#